data_AF-A0A2H5YVV1-F1
#
_entry.id   AF-A0A2H5YVV1-F1
#
_cell.length_a   1.000
_cell.length_b   1.000
_cell.length_c   1.000
_cell.angle_alpha   90.00
_cell.angle_beta   90.00
_cell.angle_gamma   90.00
#
_symmetry.space_group_name_H-M   'P 1'
#
loop_
_entity.id
_entity.type
_entity.pdbx_description
1 polymer ?
#
loop_
_entity_poly.entity_id
_entity_poly.type
_entity_poly.pdbx_seq_one_letter_code
_entity_poly.pdbx_strand_id
1 'polypeptide(L)'
;MTGDQGGGSRSLHPLDRFWRRFSPVRIAPDPAALRVNLSYVLHEPSSSSVVTEHVRLIQAQARRAARAVRNLSILSDEELLTRIVVRDESALDDLQRDCPTHVLSIDLGASTLLGRVLALVLPAGSTAPEIVWIDRSLVRSPSRLQLFGQPADLAVPQLSETIVWFAILVFRPGWNSLLLDAVRVTGDALVSDLAPSIERALRDYTDQWWSQRPWWARPAEAVYPELREEER
;
A
#
# COMPACT_ATOMS: atom_id res chain seq x y z
N MET A 1 16.26 -17.40 -52.47
CA MET A 1 15.09 -16.58 -52.10
C MET A 1 14.05 -17.49 -51.51
N THR A 2 13.91 -17.47 -50.18
CA THR A 2 12.69 -17.75 -49.41
C THR A 2 13.07 -17.50 -47.96
N GLY A 3 12.62 -16.37 -47.42
CA GLY A 3 12.68 -16.12 -45.99
C GLY A 3 11.52 -16.84 -45.31
N ASP A 4 11.70 -17.21 -44.04
CA ASP A 4 10.58 -17.36 -43.15
C ASP A 4 10.93 -16.93 -41.72
N GLN A 5 9.87 -16.51 -41.04
CA GLN A 5 9.77 -15.65 -39.90
C GLN A 5 10.09 -16.38 -38.59
N GLY A 6 10.72 -15.66 -37.66
CA GLY A 6 10.92 -16.12 -36.28
C GLY A 6 10.72 -14.99 -35.27
N GLY A 7 9.77 -14.09 -35.54
CA GLY A 7 9.33 -13.06 -34.61
C GLY A 7 8.47 -13.68 -33.52
N GLY A 8 9.12 -14.32 -32.54
CA GLY A 8 8.48 -14.84 -31.34
C GLY A 8 7.86 -13.71 -30.54
N SER A 9 6.61 -13.38 -30.87
CA SER A 9 5.75 -12.53 -30.06
C SER A 9 5.56 -13.24 -28.72
N ARG A 10 6.34 -12.83 -27.70
CA ARG A 10 6.11 -13.27 -26.31
C ARG A 10 4.71 -12.80 -25.91
N SER A 11 3.74 -13.69 -26.02
CA SER A 11 2.37 -13.46 -25.57
C SER A 11 2.42 -13.21 -24.06
N LEU A 12 2.35 -11.94 -23.66
CA LEU A 12 2.18 -11.54 -22.26
C LEU A 12 0.93 -12.20 -21.70
N HIS A 13 1.09 -12.86 -20.55
CA HIS A 13 0.03 -13.63 -19.90
C HIS A 13 -1.16 -12.69 -19.59
N PRO A 14 -2.42 -13.14 -19.70
CA PRO A 14 -3.59 -12.30 -19.46
C PRO A 14 -3.60 -11.63 -18.06
N LEU A 15 -2.93 -12.24 -17.09
CA LEU A 15 -2.78 -11.72 -15.72
C LEU A 15 -1.85 -10.50 -15.66
N ASP A 16 -0.75 -10.46 -16.43
CA ASP A 16 0.18 -9.32 -16.49
C ASP A 16 -0.50 -8.06 -17.06
N ARG A 17 -1.48 -8.28 -17.94
CA ARG A 17 -2.30 -7.21 -18.52
C ARG A 17 -3.36 -6.67 -17.54
N PHE A 18 -3.74 -7.46 -16.54
CA PHE A 18 -4.71 -7.09 -15.51
C PHE A 18 -4.06 -6.17 -14.45
N TRP A 19 -2.81 -6.42 -14.08
CA TRP A 19 -2.08 -5.62 -13.09
C TRP A 19 -1.55 -4.28 -13.64
N ARG A 20 -1.26 -4.20 -14.96
CA ARG A 20 -0.73 -2.95 -15.58
C ARG A 20 -1.77 -1.86 -15.86
N ARG A 21 -3.07 -2.10 -15.67
CA ARG A 21 -4.13 -1.16 -16.06
C ARG A 21 -4.68 -0.29 -14.92
N PHE A 22 -3.98 -0.23 -13.79
CA PHE A 22 -4.38 0.65 -12.69
C PHE A 22 -3.84 2.06 -12.93
N SER A 23 -4.79 2.95 -13.25
CA SER A 23 -4.69 4.41 -13.32
C SER A 23 -3.72 4.98 -12.27
N PRO A 24 -2.96 6.07 -12.54
CA PRO A 24 -2.24 6.76 -11.48
C PRO A 24 -3.21 7.08 -10.36
N VAL A 25 -2.89 6.66 -9.14
CA VAL A 25 -3.75 6.90 -7.98
C VAL A 25 -4.01 8.38 -7.86
N ARG A 26 -5.29 8.71 -7.88
CA ARG A 26 -5.75 9.98 -7.36
C ARG A 26 -5.81 9.82 -5.86
N ILE A 27 -5.03 10.64 -5.13
CA ILE A 27 -5.23 10.82 -3.69
C ILE A 27 -6.63 11.42 -3.53
N ALA A 28 -7.60 10.52 -3.31
CA ALA A 28 -9.03 10.81 -3.34
C ALA A 28 -9.74 9.83 -2.38
N PRO A 29 -9.49 9.96 -1.06
CA PRO A 29 -10.12 9.09 -0.07
C PRO A 29 -11.65 9.19 -0.14
N ASP A 30 -12.34 8.06 -0.03
CA ASP A 30 -13.79 8.02 0.11
C ASP A 30 -14.16 8.10 1.60
N PRO A 31 -14.85 9.16 2.06
CA PRO A 31 -15.23 9.29 3.46
C PRO A 31 -16.14 8.16 3.97
N ALA A 32 -16.99 7.56 3.13
CA ALA A 32 -17.85 6.47 3.57
C ALA A 32 -17.04 5.20 3.84
N ALA A 33 -16.14 4.85 2.91
CA ALA A 33 -15.15 3.79 3.08
C ALA A 33 -14.26 4.01 4.31
N LEU A 34 -13.74 5.23 4.49
CA LEU A 34 -12.87 5.56 5.62
C LEU A 34 -13.57 5.37 6.97
N ARG A 35 -14.85 5.73 7.12
CA ARG A 35 -15.58 5.51 8.39
C ARG A 35 -15.62 4.04 8.78
N VAL A 36 -15.95 3.17 7.83
CA VAL A 36 -15.94 1.72 8.04
C VAL A 36 -14.54 1.26 8.41
N ASN A 37 -13.54 1.62 7.63
CA ASN A 37 -12.18 1.15 7.82
C ASN A 37 -11.56 1.64 9.14
N LEU A 38 -11.75 2.92 9.47
CA LEU A 38 -11.21 3.52 10.70
C LEU A 38 -11.89 2.98 11.95
N SER A 39 -13.15 2.52 11.88
CA SER A 39 -13.80 1.87 13.02
C SER A 39 -13.03 0.64 13.50
N TYR A 40 -12.37 -0.09 12.59
CA TYR A 40 -11.49 -1.22 12.94
C TYR A 40 -10.11 -0.79 13.44
N VAL A 41 -9.49 0.19 12.77
CA VAL A 41 -8.12 0.63 13.11
C VAL A 41 -8.09 1.33 14.47
N LEU A 42 -9.06 2.21 14.71
CA LEU A 42 -9.19 3.00 15.94
C LEU A 42 -9.93 2.24 17.04
N HIS A 43 -10.63 1.15 16.70
CA HIS A 43 -11.49 0.40 17.61
C HIS A 43 -12.56 1.30 18.26
N GLU A 44 -13.29 2.02 17.39
CA GLU A 44 -14.27 3.04 17.73
C GLU A 44 -15.49 2.88 16.81
N PRO A 45 -16.72 3.22 17.24
CA PRO A 45 -17.87 3.19 16.35
C PRO A 45 -17.65 4.05 15.10
N SER A 46 -18.11 3.59 13.93
CA SER A 46 -17.94 4.33 12.66
C SER A 46 -18.62 5.72 12.64
N SER A 47 -19.57 5.94 13.55
CA SER A 47 -20.31 7.18 13.79
C SER A 47 -19.66 8.09 14.85
N SER A 48 -18.62 7.62 15.55
CA SER A 48 -18.00 8.35 16.67
C SER A 48 -17.40 9.70 16.22
N SER A 49 -17.24 10.61 17.19
CA SER A 49 -16.55 11.88 16.96
C SER A 49 -15.09 11.67 16.56
N VAL A 50 -14.42 10.69 17.18
CA VAL A 50 -13.02 10.31 16.92
C VAL A 50 -12.83 9.87 15.46
N VAL A 51 -13.67 8.94 14.98
CA VAL A 51 -13.64 8.50 13.57
C VAL A 51 -13.98 9.65 12.64
N THR A 52 -15.00 10.45 12.97
CA THR A 52 -15.40 11.61 12.15
C THR A 52 -14.28 12.64 12.01
N GLU A 53 -13.54 12.91 13.09
CA GLU A 53 -12.40 13.83 13.08
C GLU A 53 -11.26 13.29 12.21
N HIS A 54 -10.92 12.00 12.32
CA HIS A 54 -9.92 11.37 11.48
C HIS A 54 -10.29 11.42 9.99
N VAL A 55 -11.54 11.12 9.63
CA VAL A 55 -12.02 11.24 8.24
C VAL A 55 -11.81 12.67 7.71
N ARG A 56 -12.20 13.68 8.50
CA ARG A 56 -12.01 15.10 8.11
C ARG A 56 -10.53 15.45 7.95
N LEU A 57 -9.68 14.97 8.86
CA LEU A 57 -8.23 15.16 8.80
C LEU A 57 -7.66 14.58 7.50
N ILE A 58 -7.93 13.31 7.21
CA ILE A 58 -7.46 12.62 6.00
C ILE A 58 -7.93 13.36 4.73
N GLN A 59 -9.20 13.78 4.68
CA GLN A 59 -9.73 14.55 3.56
C GLN A 59 -9.06 15.92 3.39
N ALA A 60 -8.80 16.63 4.49
CA ALA A 60 -8.12 17.92 4.46
C ALA A 60 -6.66 17.76 3.99
N GLN A 61 -6.00 16.68 4.40
CA GLN A 61 -4.62 16.36 4.01
C GLN A 61 -4.49 15.92 2.54
N ALA A 62 -5.52 15.32 1.94
CA ALA A 62 -5.47 14.81 0.57
C ALA A 62 -4.96 15.83 -0.47
N ARG A 63 -5.39 17.10 -0.38
CA ARG A 63 -4.90 18.17 -1.28
C ARG A 63 -3.43 18.49 -1.06
N ARG A 64 -3.00 18.49 0.21
CA ARG A 64 -1.60 18.73 0.60
C ARG A 64 -0.72 17.58 0.13
N ALA A 65 -1.16 16.34 0.31
CA ALA A 65 -0.52 15.13 -0.19
C ALA A 65 -0.36 15.18 -1.71
N ALA A 66 -1.42 15.50 -2.46
CA ALA A 66 -1.36 15.62 -3.92
C ALA A 66 -0.37 16.72 -4.38
N ARG A 67 -0.28 17.84 -3.66
CA ARG A 67 0.73 18.87 -3.94
C ARG A 67 2.14 18.38 -3.63
N ALA A 68 2.34 17.70 -2.52
CA ALA A 68 3.62 17.13 -2.11
C ALA A 68 4.12 16.10 -3.14
N VAL A 69 3.26 15.18 -3.59
CA VAL A 69 3.58 14.25 -4.68
C VAL A 69 4.06 15.00 -5.91
N ARG A 70 3.32 16.03 -6.37
CA ARG A 70 3.71 16.80 -7.56
C ARG A 70 5.08 17.45 -7.37
N ASN A 71 5.31 18.11 -6.24
CA ASN A 71 6.57 18.77 -5.94
C ASN A 71 7.76 17.79 -5.88
N LEU A 72 7.57 16.61 -5.29
CA LEU A 72 8.62 15.59 -5.21
C LEU A 72 8.83 14.88 -6.55
N SER A 73 7.78 14.74 -7.35
CA SER A 73 7.85 14.06 -8.65
C SER A 73 8.70 14.80 -9.69
N ILE A 74 8.82 16.13 -9.57
CA ILE A 74 9.62 16.95 -10.50
C ILE A 74 11.10 17.06 -10.13
N LEU A 75 11.48 16.62 -8.92
CA LEU A 75 12.87 16.63 -8.48
C LEU A 75 13.71 15.68 -9.36
N SER A 76 15.00 15.95 -9.48
CA SER A 76 15.92 14.96 -10.05
C SER A 76 16.00 13.72 -9.14
N ASP A 77 16.52 12.62 -9.66
CA ASP A 77 16.70 11.40 -8.87
C ASP A 77 17.70 11.61 -7.73
N GLU A 78 18.77 12.37 -7.96
CA GLU A 78 19.76 12.76 -6.95
C GLU A 78 19.14 13.65 -5.87
N GLU A 79 18.32 14.63 -6.26
CA GLU A 79 17.62 15.48 -5.30
C GLU A 79 16.61 14.69 -4.48
N LEU A 80 15.84 13.79 -5.12
CA LEU A 80 14.84 12.95 -4.45
C LEU A 80 15.49 11.98 -3.46
N LEU A 81 16.65 11.41 -3.79
CA LEU A 81 17.44 10.56 -2.89
C LEU A 81 17.72 11.25 -1.55
N THR A 82 18.08 12.54 -1.56
CA THR A 82 18.31 13.31 -0.31
C THR A 82 17.05 13.51 0.54
N ARG A 83 15.86 13.21 0.02
CA ARG A 83 14.58 13.37 0.69
C ARG A 83 14.01 12.07 1.22
N ILE A 84 14.65 10.93 0.95
CA ILE A 84 14.22 9.62 1.41
C ILE A 84 14.93 9.32 2.74
N VAL A 85 14.15 8.91 3.73
CA VAL A 85 14.64 8.31 4.96
C VAL A 85 14.12 6.89 5.01
N VAL A 86 14.95 5.95 5.44
CA VAL A 86 14.54 4.57 5.65
C VAL A 86 14.24 4.37 7.13
N ARG A 87 13.15 3.65 7.43
CA ARG A 87 12.76 3.37 8.81
C ARG A 87 13.76 2.44 9.51
N ASP A 88 14.23 1.43 8.79
CA ASP A 88 15.17 0.43 9.25
C ASP A 88 16.23 0.19 8.17
N GLU A 89 17.45 0.67 8.42
CA GLU A 89 18.57 0.54 7.48
C GLU A 89 18.97 -0.93 7.26
N SER A 90 18.81 -1.80 8.28
CA SER A 90 19.12 -3.23 8.14
C SER A 90 18.12 -3.92 7.19
N ALA A 91 16.86 -3.48 7.22
CA ALA A 91 15.85 -3.94 6.27
C ALA A 91 16.14 -3.43 4.85
N LEU A 92 16.72 -2.25 4.69
CA LEU A 92 17.16 -1.77 3.37
C LEU A 92 18.31 -2.63 2.82
N ASP A 93 19.32 -2.94 3.64
CA ASP A 93 20.43 -3.80 3.23
C ASP A 93 19.93 -5.18 2.75
N ASP A 94 18.98 -5.76 3.50
CA ASP A 94 18.33 -7.02 3.14
C ASP A 94 17.51 -6.89 1.84
N LEU A 95 16.76 -5.79 1.66
CA LEU A 95 15.97 -5.52 0.45
C LEU A 95 16.87 -5.40 -0.79
N GLN A 96 18.00 -4.70 -0.65
CA GLN A 96 18.99 -4.54 -1.72
C GLN A 96 19.66 -5.87 -2.09
N ARG A 97 19.97 -6.70 -1.09
CA ARG A 97 20.54 -8.03 -1.30
C ARG A 97 19.55 -8.98 -1.97
N ASP A 98 18.30 -8.99 -1.50
CA ASP A 98 17.26 -9.88 -2.01
C ASP A 98 16.78 -9.45 -3.40
N CYS A 99 16.86 -8.15 -3.71
CA CYS A 99 16.53 -7.54 -5.00
C CYS A 99 15.21 -8.05 -5.60
N PRO A 100 14.08 -7.86 -4.89
CA PRO A 100 12.83 -8.52 -5.23
C PRO A 100 12.29 -8.07 -6.58
N THR A 101 11.64 -8.99 -7.29
CA THR A 101 10.90 -8.71 -8.52
C THR A 101 9.52 -8.11 -8.25
N HIS A 102 8.90 -8.45 -7.12
CA HIS A 102 7.61 -7.92 -6.69
C HIS A 102 7.68 -7.34 -5.28
N VAL A 103 6.96 -6.25 -5.06
CA VAL A 103 6.76 -5.66 -3.73
C VAL A 103 5.27 -5.44 -3.51
N LEU A 104 4.74 -6.01 -2.44
CA LEU A 104 3.35 -5.79 -2.01
C LEU A 104 3.22 -4.42 -1.36
N SER A 105 2.12 -3.73 -1.63
CA SER A 105 1.83 -2.44 -1.01
C SER A 105 0.34 -2.14 -0.92
N ILE A 106 0.01 -1.14 -0.11
CA ILE A 106 -1.35 -0.58 0.08
C ILE A 106 -1.32 0.92 -0.20
N ASP A 107 -2.47 1.51 -0.48
CA ASP A 107 -2.59 2.93 -0.82
C ASP A 107 -2.47 3.84 0.40
N LEU A 108 -1.22 4.10 0.78
CA LEU A 108 -0.83 4.85 1.96
C LEU A 108 0.23 5.90 1.58
N GLY A 109 0.10 7.12 2.10
CA GLY A 109 1.15 8.14 2.03
C GLY A 109 1.51 8.59 0.61
N ALA A 110 2.80 8.57 0.26
CA ALA A 110 3.28 8.93 -1.06
C ALA A 110 3.28 7.72 -2.02
N SER A 111 2.28 6.83 -1.93
CA SER A 111 2.18 5.56 -2.68
C SER A 111 2.52 5.65 -4.16
N THR A 112 2.16 6.74 -4.84
CA THR A 112 2.46 6.99 -6.26
C THR A 112 3.95 7.13 -6.58
N LEU A 113 4.78 7.48 -5.60
CA LEU A 113 6.23 7.61 -5.73
C LEU A 113 6.98 6.34 -5.33
N LEU A 114 6.31 5.34 -4.74
CA LEU A 114 6.95 4.15 -4.18
C LEU A 114 7.81 3.41 -5.21
N GLY A 115 7.31 3.17 -6.42
CA GLY A 115 8.08 2.48 -7.47
C GLY A 115 9.36 3.24 -7.87
N ARG A 116 9.28 4.57 -7.96
CA ARG A 116 10.47 5.42 -8.24
C ARG A 116 11.46 5.36 -7.09
N VAL A 117 10.98 5.49 -5.85
CA VAL A 117 11.82 5.42 -4.65
C VAL A 117 12.52 4.06 -4.55
N LEU A 118 11.81 2.96 -4.78
CA LEU A 118 12.41 1.62 -4.78
C LEU A 118 13.48 1.47 -5.86
N ALA A 119 13.26 2.00 -7.06
CA ALA A 119 14.27 2.00 -8.12
C ALA A 119 15.54 2.79 -7.75
N LEU A 120 15.42 3.81 -6.89
CA LEU A 120 16.54 4.64 -6.44
C LEU A 120 17.34 4.01 -5.31
N VAL A 121 16.68 3.29 -4.40
CA VAL A 121 17.34 2.68 -3.24
C VAL A 121 17.85 1.27 -3.53
N LEU A 122 17.43 0.63 -4.62
CA LEU A 122 17.96 -0.66 -5.03
C LEU A 122 19.31 -0.52 -5.75
N PRO A 123 20.13 -1.58 -5.81
CA PRO A 123 21.44 -1.53 -6.46
C PRO A 123 21.37 -1.07 -7.92
N ALA A 124 22.39 -0.34 -8.35
CA ALA A 124 22.49 0.13 -9.73
C ALA A 124 22.50 -1.06 -10.71
N GLY A 125 21.63 -1.02 -11.72
CA GLY A 125 21.46 -2.10 -12.70
C GLY A 125 20.38 -3.12 -12.35
N SER A 126 19.80 -3.06 -11.15
CA SER A 126 18.61 -3.82 -10.80
C SER A 126 17.39 -3.36 -11.59
N THR A 127 16.51 -4.30 -11.92
CA THR A 127 15.19 -3.96 -12.49
C THR A 127 14.30 -3.44 -11.36
N ALA A 128 13.61 -2.32 -11.59
CA ALA A 128 12.66 -1.79 -10.61
C ALA A 128 11.55 -2.83 -10.33
N PRO A 129 11.23 -3.10 -9.04
CA PRO A 129 10.22 -4.08 -8.69
C PRO A 129 8.85 -3.67 -9.20
N GLU A 130 8.05 -4.66 -9.61
CA GLU A 130 6.63 -4.45 -9.84
C GLU A 130 5.91 -4.28 -8.49
N ILE A 131 5.13 -3.20 -8.37
CA ILE A 131 4.35 -2.95 -7.16
C ILE A 131 2.98 -3.61 -7.29
N VAL A 132 2.72 -4.59 -6.43
CA VAL A 132 1.43 -5.28 -6.37
C VAL A 132 0.57 -4.66 -5.29
N TRP A 133 -0.46 -3.93 -5.73
CA TRP A 133 -1.38 -3.21 -4.85
C TRP A 133 -2.51 -4.11 -4.39
N ILE A 134 -2.43 -4.58 -3.15
CA ILE A 134 -3.36 -5.58 -2.60
C ILE A 134 -4.71 -4.97 -2.21
N ASP A 135 -4.79 -3.65 -2.07
CA ASP A 135 -6.03 -2.95 -1.71
C ASP A 135 -6.75 -2.30 -2.91
N ARG A 136 -6.12 -2.27 -4.10
CA ARG A 136 -6.69 -1.64 -5.30
C ARG A 136 -7.49 -2.59 -6.19
N SER A 137 -7.25 -3.89 -6.08
CA SER A 137 -7.81 -4.86 -7.01
C SER A 137 -9.18 -5.36 -6.54
N LEU A 138 -10.19 -5.22 -7.41
CA LEU A 138 -11.49 -5.88 -7.29
C LEU A 138 -11.36 -7.33 -7.83
N VAL A 139 -10.45 -8.12 -7.27
CA VAL A 139 -10.35 -9.54 -7.65
C VAL A 139 -11.64 -10.24 -7.23
N ARG A 140 -12.20 -11.07 -8.11
CA ARG A 140 -13.44 -11.84 -7.85
C ARG A 140 -13.30 -12.89 -6.73
N SER A 141 -12.07 -13.17 -6.28
CA SER A 141 -11.74 -14.11 -5.21
C SER A 141 -10.57 -13.57 -4.37
N PRO A 142 -10.78 -12.56 -3.51
CA PRO A 142 -9.73 -12.06 -2.63
C PRO A 142 -9.35 -13.14 -1.60
N SER A 143 -8.06 -13.37 -1.40
CA SER A 143 -7.57 -14.10 -0.24
C SER A 143 -7.87 -13.23 0.99
N ARG A 144 -8.84 -13.64 1.82
CA ARG A 144 -9.22 -12.88 3.02
C ARG A 144 -8.05 -12.86 4.00
N LEU A 145 -7.52 -11.68 4.27
CA LEU A 145 -6.51 -11.44 5.28
C LEU A 145 -7.21 -11.12 6.60
N GLN A 146 -6.85 -11.77 7.69
CA GLN A 146 -7.35 -11.38 9.01
C GLN A 146 -6.59 -10.13 9.44
N LEU A 147 -7.30 -9.01 9.58
CA LEU A 147 -6.77 -7.73 10.04
C LEU A 147 -7.66 -7.20 11.16
N PHE A 148 -7.05 -6.73 12.25
CA PHE A 148 -7.72 -6.26 13.46
C PHE A 148 -8.77 -7.25 13.95
N GLY A 149 -8.42 -8.55 13.91
CA GLY A 149 -9.29 -9.65 14.33
C GLY A 149 -10.45 -9.99 13.38
N GLN A 150 -10.60 -9.31 12.24
CA GLN A 150 -11.67 -9.57 11.27
C GLN A 150 -11.18 -9.78 9.84
N PRO A 151 -11.92 -10.55 9.02
CA PRO A 151 -11.55 -10.76 7.63
C PRO A 151 -11.70 -9.48 6.81
N ALA A 152 -10.58 -9.00 6.26
CA ALA A 152 -10.51 -7.89 5.33
C ALA A 152 -10.43 -8.38 3.88
N ASP A 153 -11.16 -7.69 3.00
CA ASP A 153 -11.21 -7.92 1.57
C ASP A 153 -10.00 -7.27 0.89
N LEU A 154 -8.87 -7.97 0.93
CA LEU A 154 -7.63 -7.63 0.23
C LEU A 154 -7.28 -8.70 -0.80
N ALA A 155 -6.74 -8.26 -1.93
CA ALA A 155 -6.31 -9.12 -3.02
C ALA A 155 -4.84 -9.52 -2.84
N VAL A 156 -4.57 -10.38 -1.86
CA VAL A 156 -3.21 -10.94 -1.69
C VAL A 156 -2.95 -11.95 -2.81
N PRO A 157 -1.98 -11.69 -3.71
CA PRO A 157 -1.66 -12.60 -4.80
C PRO A 157 -1.03 -13.90 -4.28
N GLN A 158 -1.22 -15.00 -5.02
CA GLN A 158 -0.36 -16.17 -4.88
C GLN A 158 0.92 -15.91 -5.64
N LEU A 159 2.01 -15.63 -4.92
CA LEU A 159 3.34 -15.49 -5.49
C LEU A 159 4.08 -16.81 -5.36
N SER A 160 4.83 -17.21 -6.38
CA SER A 160 5.73 -18.36 -6.34
C SER A 160 7.06 -18.06 -5.64
N GLU A 161 7.24 -16.83 -5.17
CA GLU A 161 8.47 -16.36 -4.52
C GLU A 161 8.50 -16.84 -3.07
N THR A 162 9.65 -17.38 -2.65
CA THR A 162 9.88 -17.78 -1.26
C THR A 162 10.06 -16.57 -0.34
N ILE A 163 10.47 -15.44 -0.90
CA ILE A 163 10.70 -14.18 -0.19
C ILE A 163 9.87 -13.11 -0.89
N VAL A 164 9.01 -12.46 -0.11
CA VAL A 164 8.16 -11.37 -0.59
C VAL A 164 8.46 -10.16 0.27
N TRP A 165 8.38 -8.96 -0.30
CA TRP A 165 8.55 -7.71 0.46
C TRP A 165 7.23 -6.97 0.52
N PHE A 166 6.90 -6.43 1.70
CA PHE A 166 5.86 -5.43 1.86
C PHE A 166 6.52 -4.07 2.10
N ALA A 167 6.13 -3.05 1.33
CA ALA A 167 6.66 -1.71 1.52
C ALA A 167 5.58 -0.65 1.45
N ILE A 168 5.75 0.39 2.25
CA ILE A 168 4.97 1.62 2.20
C ILE A 168 5.92 2.81 2.11
N LEU A 169 5.40 3.90 1.53
CA LEU A 169 6.11 5.17 1.45
C LEU A 169 5.20 6.25 2.00
N VAL A 170 5.60 6.90 3.08
CA VAL A 170 4.77 7.91 3.75
C VAL A 170 5.46 9.27 3.78
N PHE A 171 4.66 10.33 3.87
CA PHE A 171 5.20 11.67 4.07
C PHE A 171 5.68 11.82 5.50
N ARG A 172 6.89 12.37 5.65
CA ARG A 172 7.37 12.85 6.94
C ARG A 172 6.74 14.22 7.26
N PRO A 173 6.75 14.64 8.54
CA PRO A 173 6.35 15.99 8.92
C PRO A 173 7.01 17.05 8.02
N GLY A 174 6.22 18.00 7.54
CA GLY A 174 6.67 19.01 6.58
C GLY A 174 6.38 18.70 5.10
N TRP A 175 6.03 17.46 4.74
CA TRP A 175 5.56 17.07 3.40
C TRP A 175 6.59 17.32 2.27
N ASN A 176 7.86 17.39 2.63
CA ASN A 176 8.99 17.64 1.72
C ASN A 176 10.03 16.51 1.72
N SER A 177 9.80 15.48 2.54
CA SER A 177 10.61 14.27 2.65
C SER A 177 9.71 13.06 2.89
N LEU A 178 10.27 11.89 2.64
CA LEU A 178 9.59 10.61 2.57
C LEU A 178 10.21 9.64 3.57
N LEU A 179 9.40 8.76 4.11
CA LEU A 179 9.84 7.63 4.92
C LEU A 179 9.47 6.34 4.19
N LEU A 180 10.48 5.56 3.83
CA LEU A 180 10.35 4.20 3.32
C LEU A 180 10.34 3.22 4.50
N ASP A 181 9.28 2.44 4.62
CA ASP A 181 9.18 1.34 5.58
C ASP A 181 8.95 0.07 4.77
N ALA A 182 9.92 -0.84 4.83
CA ALA A 182 9.93 -2.09 4.09
C ALA A 182 10.17 -3.24 5.06
N VAL A 183 9.41 -4.31 4.91
CA VAL A 183 9.49 -5.49 5.75
C VAL A 183 9.50 -6.72 4.86
N ARG A 184 10.42 -7.63 5.18
CA ARG A 184 10.50 -8.95 4.56
C ARG A 184 9.39 -9.84 5.11
N VAL A 185 8.70 -10.54 4.21
CA VAL A 185 7.57 -11.43 4.50
C VAL A 185 7.87 -12.80 3.90
N THR A 186 7.61 -13.88 4.64
CA THR A 186 7.88 -15.23 4.15
C THR A 186 6.79 -15.64 3.15
N GLY A 187 7.17 -16.11 1.96
CA GLY A 187 6.21 -16.55 0.93
C GLY A 187 5.36 -17.74 1.37
N ASP A 188 5.95 -18.67 2.13
CA ASP A 188 5.29 -19.89 2.62
C ASP A 188 4.16 -19.61 3.62
N ALA A 189 4.20 -18.46 4.28
CA ALA A 189 3.26 -18.02 5.30
C ALA A 189 2.77 -16.59 5.02
N LEU A 190 2.69 -16.21 3.74
CA LEU A 190 2.49 -14.83 3.29
C LEU A 190 1.31 -14.14 3.99
N VAL A 191 0.19 -14.85 4.15
CA VAL A 191 -1.02 -14.31 4.79
C VAL A 191 -0.80 -14.05 6.29
N SER A 192 -0.18 -14.97 7.03
CA SER A 192 0.05 -14.76 8.47
C SER A 192 1.12 -13.71 8.76
N ASP A 193 2.13 -13.60 7.90
CA ASP A 193 3.28 -12.72 8.12
C ASP A 193 3.00 -11.28 7.64
N LEU A 194 2.13 -11.12 6.63
CA LEU A 194 1.78 -9.81 6.08
C LEU A 194 0.84 -9.01 6.99
N ALA A 195 -0.10 -9.68 7.67
CA ALA A 195 -1.13 -9.03 8.48
C ALA A 195 -0.55 -8.09 9.56
N PRO A 196 0.40 -8.52 10.42
CA PRO A 196 1.00 -7.64 11.43
C PRO A 196 1.66 -6.40 10.83
N SER A 197 2.29 -6.53 9.66
CA SER A 197 2.96 -5.43 8.98
C SER A 197 1.97 -4.39 8.45
N ILE A 198 0.84 -4.83 7.90
CA ILE A 198 -0.25 -3.95 7.47
C ILE A 198 -0.91 -3.26 8.66
N GLU A 199 -1.23 -3.99 9.73
CA GLU A 199 -1.84 -3.39 10.93
C GLU A 199 -0.94 -2.34 11.56
N ARG A 200 0.37 -2.64 11.70
CA ARG A 200 1.36 -1.67 12.18
C ARG A 200 1.40 -0.42 11.31
N ALA A 201 1.49 -0.60 9.99
CA ALA A 201 1.48 0.52 9.04
C ALA A 201 0.23 1.40 9.17
N LEU A 202 -0.95 0.77 9.29
CA LEU A 202 -2.21 1.49 9.44
C LEU A 202 -2.32 2.23 10.78
N ARG A 203 -1.80 1.66 11.87
CA ARG A 203 -1.76 2.33 13.19
C ARG A 203 -0.77 3.49 13.22
N ASP A 204 0.41 3.31 12.64
CA ASP A 204 1.47 4.32 12.65
C ASP A 204 1.16 5.53 11.74
N TYR A 205 0.44 5.30 10.64
CA TYR A 205 0.24 6.29 9.57
C TYR A 205 -1.24 6.42 9.17
N THR A 206 -2.16 6.29 10.13
CA THR A 206 -3.61 6.31 9.89
C THR A 206 -4.07 7.54 9.12
N ASP A 207 -3.47 8.70 9.39
CA ASP A 207 -3.84 10.00 8.80
C ASP A 207 -3.45 10.14 7.32
N GLN A 208 -2.65 9.21 6.80
CA GLN A 208 -2.19 9.18 5.42
C GLN A 208 -2.81 8.05 4.60
N TRP A 209 -3.90 7.45 5.07
CA TRP A 209 -4.56 6.35 4.38
C TRP A 209 -5.57 6.84 3.34
N TRP A 210 -5.30 6.60 2.05
CA TRP A 210 -6.10 7.12 0.94
C TRP A 210 -7.18 6.16 0.47
N SER A 211 -7.71 5.35 1.38
CA SER A 211 -8.64 4.28 1.03
C SER A 211 -9.86 4.80 0.27
N GLN A 212 -10.12 4.19 -0.89
CA GLN A 212 -11.23 4.53 -1.78
C GLN A 212 -12.40 3.55 -1.65
N ARG A 213 -12.24 2.49 -0.87
CA ARG A 213 -13.24 1.44 -0.68
C ARG A 213 -13.15 0.86 0.73
N PRO A 214 -14.26 0.35 1.26
CA PRO A 214 -14.20 -0.41 2.49
C PRO A 214 -13.36 -1.68 2.28
N TRP A 215 -12.55 -2.01 3.28
CA TRP A 215 -11.85 -3.28 3.40
C TRP A 215 -12.70 -4.31 4.14
N TRP A 216 -13.66 -3.87 4.95
CA TRP A 216 -14.63 -4.74 5.62
C TRP A 216 -16.04 -4.45 5.14
N ALA A 217 -16.89 -5.47 5.05
CA ALA A 217 -18.25 -5.31 4.52
C ALA A 217 -19.19 -4.49 5.44
N ARG A 218 -18.86 -4.38 6.72
CA ARG A 218 -19.65 -3.69 7.77
C ARG A 218 -18.69 -2.98 8.72
N PRO A 219 -19.14 -1.94 9.45
CA PRO A 219 -18.30 -1.27 10.45
C PRO A 219 -18.08 -2.14 11.69
N ALA A 220 -17.07 -1.77 12.51
CA ALA A 220 -16.59 -2.54 13.65
C ALA A 220 -17.69 -2.81 14.69
N GLU A 221 -18.54 -1.84 15.01
CA GLU A 221 -19.66 -1.97 15.95
C GLU A 221 -20.70 -3.01 15.52
N ALA A 222 -20.75 -3.38 14.24
CA ALA A 222 -21.61 -4.47 13.78
C ALA A 222 -21.09 -5.85 14.21
N VAL A 223 -19.79 -5.97 14.54
CA VAL A 223 -19.11 -7.23 14.84
C VAL A 223 -18.65 -7.32 16.29
N TYR A 224 -18.20 -6.19 16.86
CA TYR A 224 -17.70 -6.04 18.23
C TYR A 224 -18.81 -5.53 19.15
N PRO A 225 -19.40 -6.37 20.03
CA PRO A 225 -20.50 -5.96 20.90
C PRO A 225 -20.17 -4.80 21.83
N GLU A 226 -18.93 -4.74 22.30
CA GLU A 226 -18.40 -3.72 23.20
C GLU A 226 -18.52 -2.29 22.63
N LEU A 227 -18.44 -2.14 21.30
CA LEU A 227 -18.55 -0.84 20.63
C LEU A 227 -20.01 -0.36 20.47
N ARG A 228 -21.00 -1.20 20.77
CA ARG A 228 -22.43 -0.81 20.67
C ARG A 228 -22.92 -0.07 21.90
N GLU A 229 -22.20 -0.18 23.01
CA GLU A 229 -22.64 0.35 24.30
C GLU A 229 -22.27 1.82 24.51
N GLU A 230 -21.36 2.37 23.68
CA GLU A 230 -20.93 3.77 23.69
C GLU A 230 -21.93 4.74 23.02
N GLU A 231 -23.02 4.23 22.45
CA GLU A 231 -24.12 5.04 21.89
C GLU A 231 -25.15 5.52 22.95
N ARG A 232 -24.89 5.33 24.25
CA ARG A 232 -25.80 5.73 25.35
C ARG A 232 -25.34 6.95 26.13
#